data_AF-A0A1C2IJL8-F1
#
_entry.id   AF-A0A1C2IJL8-F1
#
_cell.length_a   1.000
_cell.length_b   1.000
_cell.length_c   1.000
_cell.angle_alpha   90.00
_cell.angle_beta   90.00
_cell.angle_gamma   90.00
#
_symmetry.space_group_name_H-M   'P 1'
#
loop_
_entity.id
_entity.type
_entity.pdbx_description
1 polymer ?
#
loop_
_entity_poly.entity_id
_entity_poly.type
_entity_poly.pdbx_seq_one_letter_code
_entity_poly.pdbx_strand_id
1 'polypeptide(L)'
;MAQDTLTRNHTTHSDTSWRSKVDGQGKTHIYKKITASDLQVGDHLLEHVLGHKRQVATPILGVEHTSEGVIVTIPDRSGDNAPVRELYGHKDPVFISKTPHLEQYNAGEDIFVHLDKRSEDMEHQQQNRMEIATKGVEVSWVNIDTAMEELLQSQNAIQADTHAKAVQSGAVDLSNYIVLGADAVAESLRIDADKFFMWNRTLTDSANRTRAHSEKLEDFGDKIADVAMQRAAAYAQGALDTATTVAIGQRQRTFVMYLDSPIAETILDDARSMGVLDQPKPEEKGVLLAKIPPEAVLAREDGTLVAVPMAPQELKQLENHAEVHLKSDEIGVYKRSVNMEKKPQQYPRLEGHLKEPDGTWRHVGFYVDKDNQPRAVVSIENKDTGLQEKLSMQFKEKVSEQTQKPFLVGSAERETGKKLFVTIHAAEKDQDKWVFAHFAEKSGQDWQQVQGKGGTLKQNETMKRLDNDRTSDFIKDKLGVDVKGLQRADQGHKRSLSGGMTL
;
A
#
# COMPACT_ATOMS: atom_id res chain seq x y z
N MET A 1 42.75 46.10 -9.65
CA MET A 1 41.59 45.91 -8.77
C MET A 1 40.37 45.74 -9.64
N ALA A 2 39.96 44.50 -9.87
CA ALA A 2 38.70 44.13 -10.51
C ALA A 2 38.25 42.83 -9.83
N GLN A 3 37.05 42.85 -9.27
CA GLN A 3 36.40 41.72 -8.61
C GLN A 3 35.73 40.87 -9.68
N ASP A 4 36.04 39.57 -9.71
CA ASP A 4 35.26 38.59 -10.46
C ASP A 4 34.44 37.71 -9.51
N THR A 5 33.18 37.57 -9.89
CA THR A 5 32.08 37.01 -9.12
C THR A 5 32.03 35.50 -9.35
N LEU A 6 32.23 34.69 -8.31
CA LEU A 6 32.04 33.24 -8.38
C LEU A 6 30.60 32.88 -8.00
N THR A 7 29.78 32.61 -9.01
CA THR A 7 28.47 31.93 -8.88
C THR A 7 28.68 30.44 -8.59
N ARG A 8 28.17 29.98 -7.43
CA ARG A 8 28.07 28.57 -7.05
C ARG A 8 26.94 27.89 -7.83
N ASN A 9 27.28 26.92 -8.67
CA ASN A 9 26.30 26.00 -9.25
C ASN A 9 25.94 24.91 -8.22
N HIS A 10 24.65 24.82 -7.88
CA HIS A 10 24.10 23.67 -7.15
C HIS A 10 23.88 22.51 -8.13
N THR A 11 24.68 21.46 -8.03
CA THR A 11 24.43 20.17 -8.66
C THR A 11 23.44 19.39 -7.80
N THR A 12 22.20 19.25 -8.26
CA THR A 12 21.22 18.33 -7.67
C THR A 12 21.65 16.89 -8.00
N HIS A 13 22.03 16.11 -6.99
CA HIS A 13 22.23 14.67 -7.14
C HIS A 13 20.89 14.01 -7.49
N SER A 14 20.78 13.47 -8.71
CA SER A 14 19.67 12.61 -9.09
C SER A 14 19.79 11.29 -8.33
N ASP A 15 18.74 10.91 -7.62
CA ASP A 15 18.62 9.64 -6.92
C ASP A 15 18.48 8.50 -7.96
N THR A 16 19.59 7.81 -8.25
CA THR A 16 19.71 6.81 -9.33
C THR A 16 19.49 5.37 -8.85
N SER A 17 18.96 5.17 -7.65
CA SER A 17 18.75 3.82 -7.10
C SER A 17 17.55 3.12 -7.75
N TRP A 18 17.67 1.80 -7.94
CA TRP A 18 16.53 0.95 -8.28
C TRP A 18 15.50 0.99 -7.15
N ARG A 19 14.22 1.01 -7.51
CA ARG A 19 13.07 0.99 -6.59
C ARG A 19 12.21 -0.24 -6.90
N SER A 20 11.67 -0.87 -5.88
CA SER A 20 10.74 -2.00 -6.01
C SER A 20 9.33 -1.62 -5.53
N LYS A 21 8.30 -2.17 -6.18
CA LYS A 21 6.90 -2.03 -5.76
C LYS A 21 6.13 -3.31 -6.05
N VAL A 22 5.41 -3.83 -5.05
CA VAL A 22 4.53 -5.00 -5.21
C VAL A 22 3.16 -4.53 -5.70
N ASP A 23 2.60 -5.16 -6.72
CA ASP A 23 1.25 -4.85 -7.20
C ASP A 23 0.15 -5.62 -6.44
N GLY A 24 -1.12 -5.35 -6.76
CA GLY A 24 -2.27 -6.01 -6.14
C GLY A 24 -2.42 -7.50 -6.50
N GLN A 25 -1.50 -8.07 -7.29
CA GLN A 25 -1.39 -9.50 -7.59
C GLN A 25 -0.15 -10.13 -6.94
N GLY A 26 0.58 -9.39 -6.11
CA GLY A 26 1.79 -9.88 -5.44
C GLY A 26 3.05 -9.88 -6.31
N LYS A 27 3.01 -9.34 -7.55
CA LYS A 27 4.19 -9.28 -8.41
C LYS A 27 5.06 -8.08 -8.05
N THR A 28 6.36 -8.30 -7.92
CA THR A 28 7.34 -7.24 -7.63
C THR A 28 7.81 -6.58 -8.93
N HIS A 29 7.53 -5.28 -9.06
CA HIS A 29 7.98 -4.43 -10.15
C HIS A 29 9.24 -3.69 -9.74
N ILE A 30 10.33 -3.88 -10.46
CA ILE A 30 11.60 -3.21 -10.21
C ILE A 30 11.81 -2.15 -11.29
N TYR A 31 11.91 -0.88 -10.89
CA TYR A 31 12.05 0.24 -11.82
C TYR A 31 13.14 1.22 -11.38
N LYS A 32 13.68 1.97 -12.34
CA LYS A 32 14.68 3.01 -12.12
C LYS A 32 14.28 4.26 -12.88
N LYS A 33 14.39 5.41 -12.21
CA LYS A 33 14.24 6.72 -12.85
C LYS A 33 15.58 7.11 -13.49
N ILE A 34 15.57 7.39 -14.78
CA ILE A 34 16.74 7.85 -15.54
C ILE A 34 16.37 9.09 -16.35
N THR A 35 17.35 9.72 -17.03
CA THR A 35 17.03 10.74 -18.03
C THR A 35 16.83 10.09 -19.39
N ALA A 36 16.06 10.70 -20.29
CA ALA A 36 15.88 10.17 -21.64
C ALA A 36 17.21 9.97 -22.38
N SER A 37 18.22 10.80 -22.09
CA SER A 37 19.58 10.66 -22.64
C SER A 37 20.31 9.40 -22.20
N ASP A 38 19.86 8.74 -21.14
CA ASP A 38 20.45 7.51 -20.61
C ASP A 38 19.77 6.24 -21.12
N LEU A 39 18.72 6.36 -21.96
CA LEU A 39 17.98 5.21 -22.50
C LEU A 39 18.84 4.40 -23.47
N GLN A 40 18.70 3.08 -23.41
CA GLN A 40 19.39 2.14 -24.31
C GLN A 40 18.40 1.24 -25.04
N VAL A 41 18.78 0.78 -26.24
CA VAL A 41 18.03 -0.26 -26.96
C VAL A 41 17.97 -1.53 -26.09
N GLY A 42 16.79 -2.10 -25.93
CA GLY A 42 16.53 -3.24 -25.05
C GLY A 42 16.09 -2.87 -23.62
N ASP A 43 16.21 -1.61 -23.21
CA ASP A 43 15.51 -1.15 -22.00
C ASP A 43 13.99 -1.27 -22.17
N HIS A 44 13.27 -1.39 -21.06
CA HIS A 44 11.81 -1.42 -21.06
C HIS A 44 11.26 -0.12 -20.46
N LEU A 45 10.81 0.79 -21.32
CA LEU A 45 10.25 2.08 -20.94
C LEU A 45 8.87 1.89 -20.29
N LEU A 46 8.66 2.48 -19.11
CA LEU A 46 7.35 2.51 -18.45
C LEU A 46 6.53 3.68 -18.99
N GLU A 47 5.60 3.37 -19.88
CA GLU A 47 4.73 4.35 -20.53
C GLU A 47 3.26 4.18 -20.14
N HIS A 48 2.47 5.23 -20.33
CA HIS A 48 1.02 5.19 -20.11
C HIS A 48 0.29 5.06 -21.45
N VAL A 49 -0.07 3.83 -21.81
CA VAL A 49 -0.80 3.54 -23.05
C VAL A 49 -2.26 3.98 -22.91
N LEU A 50 -2.76 4.76 -23.88
CA LEU A 50 -4.18 5.17 -23.92
C LEU A 50 -5.10 3.94 -23.93
N GLY A 51 -6.10 3.93 -23.04
CA GLY A 51 -7.01 2.80 -22.84
C GLY A 51 -6.57 1.80 -21.77
N HIS A 52 -5.32 1.86 -21.30
CA HIS A 52 -4.84 1.04 -20.18
C HIS A 52 -4.86 1.83 -18.87
N LYS A 53 -5.44 1.24 -17.81
CA LYS A 53 -5.47 1.86 -16.46
C LYS A 53 -4.11 1.87 -15.75
N ARG A 54 -3.09 1.18 -16.30
CA ARG A 54 -1.78 0.95 -15.68
C ARG A 54 -0.67 1.29 -16.66
N GLN A 55 0.48 1.69 -16.15
CA GLN A 55 1.70 1.84 -16.95
C GLN A 55 2.16 0.48 -17.46
N VAL A 56 2.64 0.44 -18.69
CA VAL A 56 3.12 -0.76 -19.39
C VAL A 56 4.61 -0.64 -19.61
N ALA A 57 5.35 -1.73 -19.42
CA ALA A 57 6.79 -1.80 -19.70
C ALA A 57 6.99 -2.20 -21.17
N THR A 58 7.34 -1.21 -22.01
CA THR A 58 7.46 -1.36 -23.46
C THR A 58 8.92 -1.41 -23.88
N PRO A 59 9.35 -2.42 -24.66
CA PRO A 59 10.75 -2.54 -25.09
C PRO A 59 11.11 -1.42 -26.07
N ILE A 60 12.31 -0.85 -25.88
CA ILE A 60 12.88 0.15 -26.77
C ILE A 60 13.57 -0.55 -27.94
N LEU A 61 13.09 -0.28 -29.15
CA LEU A 61 13.58 -0.86 -30.41
C LEU A 61 14.71 -0.03 -31.03
N GLY A 62 14.74 1.28 -30.74
CA GLY A 62 15.73 2.20 -31.29
C GLY A 62 15.86 3.46 -30.45
N VAL A 63 17.07 4.02 -30.40
CA VAL A 63 17.35 5.30 -29.74
C VAL A 63 18.20 6.15 -30.67
N GLU A 64 17.74 7.36 -30.98
CA GLU A 64 18.45 8.34 -31.79
C GLU A 64 18.56 9.67 -31.03
N HIS A 65 19.79 10.15 -30.82
CA HIS A 65 20.04 11.45 -30.19
C HIS A 65 20.05 12.55 -31.25
N THR A 66 19.19 13.55 -31.10
CA THR A 66 19.13 14.74 -31.96
C THR A 66 19.50 15.99 -31.17
N SER A 67 19.53 17.15 -31.83
CA SER A 67 19.69 18.43 -31.12
C SER A 67 18.47 18.85 -30.30
N GLU A 68 17.30 18.27 -30.59
CA GLU A 68 16.02 18.61 -29.96
C GLU A 68 15.69 17.67 -28.78
N GLY A 69 16.32 16.50 -28.72
CA GLY A 69 16.05 15.50 -27.70
C GLY A 69 16.54 14.10 -28.07
N VAL A 70 15.85 13.10 -27.52
CA VAL A 70 16.08 11.69 -27.77
C VAL A 70 14.83 11.13 -28.44
N ILE A 71 14.97 10.65 -29.67
CA ILE A 71 13.91 9.94 -30.37
C ILE A 71 14.00 8.47 -29.98
N VAL A 72 12.95 7.97 -29.35
CA VAL A 72 12.82 6.58 -28.92
C VAL A 72 11.84 5.88 -29.86
N THR A 73 12.26 4.76 -30.44
CA THR A 73 11.39 3.90 -31.25
C THR A 73 10.83 2.80 -30.37
N ILE A 74 9.50 2.73 -30.25
CA ILE A 74 8.76 1.74 -29.47
C ILE A 74 7.61 1.16 -30.32
N PRO A 75 7.09 -0.04 -30.04
CA PRO A 75 5.92 -0.57 -30.74
C PRO A 75 4.64 0.23 -30.40
N ASP A 76 3.78 0.49 -31.39
CA ASP A 76 2.47 1.11 -31.18
C ASP A 76 1.53 0.17 -30.44
N ARG A 77 1.41 0.39 -29.12
CA ARG A 77 0.53 -0.38 -28.24
C ARG A 77 -0.96 -0.09 -28.43
N SER A 78 -1.31 0.98 -29.15
CA SER A 78 -2.69 1.32 -29.48
C SER A 78 -3.15 0.81 -30.85
N GLY A 79 -2.20 0.31 -31.66
CA GLY A 79 -2.39 -0.10 -33.05
C GLY A 79 -1.93 -1.53 -33.34
N ASP A 80 -1.29 -1.73 -34.49
CA ASP A 80 -0.82 -3.02 -35.02
C ASP A 80 0.59 -3.41 -34.55
N ASN A 81 1.09 -2.78 -33.48
CA ASN A 81 2.48 -2.84 -33.01
C ASN A 81 3.52 -2.34 -34.02
N ALA A 82 3.12 -1.59 -35.06
CA ALA A 82 4.10 -0.92 -35.92
C ALA A 82 5.02 -0.01 -35.09
N PRO A 83 6.33 0.07 -35.40
CA PRO A 83 7.24 0.96 -34.69
C PRO A 83 6.80 2.43 -34.82
N VAL A 84 6.62 3.09 -33.68
CA VAL A 84 6.38 4.53 -33.57
C VAL A 84 7.58 5.21 -32.94
N ARG A 85 7.79 6.47 -33.34
CA ARG A 85 8.92 7.29 -32.88
C ARG A 85 8.40 8.40 -31.98
N GLU A 86 8.88 8.43 -30.75
CA GLU A 86 8.52 9.43 -29.74
C GLU A 86 9.72 10.30 -29.38
N LEU A 87 9.53 11.62 -29.29
CA LEU A 87 10.58 12.57 -28.93
C LEU A 87 10.49 12.93 -27.45
N TYR A 88 11.57 12.67 -26.72
CA TYR A 88 11.75 13.06 -25.32
C TYR A 88 12.81 14.15 -25.22
N GLY A 89 12.61 15.16 -24.37
CA GLY A 89 13.67 16.12 -24.07
C GLY A 89 14.86 15.45 -23.39
N HIS A 90 16.09 15.89 -23.66
CA HIS A 90 17.32 15.25 -23.14
C HIS A 90 17.33 15.05 -21.61
N LYS A 91 16.67 15.94 -20.87
CA LYS A 91 16.63 15.94 -19.40
C LYS A 91 15.30 15.42 -18.86
N ASP A 92 14.40 14.98 -19.73
CA ASP A 92 13.10 14.51 -19.31
C ASP A 92 13.28 13.25 -18.47
N PRO A 93 12.64 13.19 -17.29
CA PRO A 93 12.70 12.02 -16.45
C PRO A 93 11.83 10.91 -17.05
N VAL A 94 12.45 9.76 -17.30
CA VAL A 94 11.77 8.55 -17.76
C VAL A 94 12.00 7.43 -16.75
N PHE A 95 11.15 6.39 -16.81
CA PHE A 95 11.27 5.24 -15.92
C PHE A 95 11.51 4.00 -16.77
N ILE A 96 12.50 3.20 -16.41
CA ILE A 96 12.76 1.89 -17.01
C ILE A 96 12.40 0.78 -16.03
N SER A 97 11.84 -0.32 -16.52
CA SER A 97 11.49 -1.52 -15.75
C SER A 97 12.47 -2.65 -16.01
N LYS A 98 12.81 -3.40 -14.96
CA LYS A 98 13.48 -4.71 -15.05
C LYS A 98 12.50 -5.88 -15.09
N THR A 99 11.23 -5.63 -14.77
CA THR A 99 10.16 -6.62 -14.84
C THR A 99 9.60 -6.55 -16.26
N PRO A 100 9.93 -7.49 -17.16
CA PRO A 100 9.40 -7.48 -18.51
C PRO A 100 7.88 -7.65 -18.46
N HIS A 101 7.14 -6.88 -19.26
CA HIS A 101 5.76 -7.23 -19.56
C HIS A 101 5.77 -8.45 -20.49
N LEU A 102 4.61 -9.08 -20.69
CA LEU A 102 4.35 -10.38 -21.30
C LEU A 102 4.91 -10.64 -22.74
N GLU A 103 5.81 -9.81 -23.27
CA GLU A 103 6.44 -9.94 -24.58
C GLU A 103 7.93 -9.64 -24.53
N GLN A 104 8.74 -10.50 -25.16
CA GLN A 104 10.16 -10.24 -25.41
C GLN A 104 10.39 -10.05 -26.92
N TYR A 105 11.16 -9.02 -27.27
CA TYR A 105 11.61 -8.79 -28.64
C TYR A 105 12.81 -9.68 -28.94
N ASN A 106 12.71 -10.53 -29.97
CA ASN A 106 13.83 -11.34 -30.44
C ASN A 106 14.53 -10.63 -31.61
N ALA A 107 15.66 -9.98 -31.35
CA ALA A 107 16.42 -9.23 -32.36
C ALA A 107 16.96 -10.11 -33.51
N GLY A 108 17.12 -11.43 -33.29
CA GLY A 108 17.56 -12.35 -34.34
C GLY A 108 16.45 -12.75 -35.33
N GLU A 109 15.18 -12.60 -34.92
CA GLU A 109 14.01 -13.04 -35.68
C GLU A 109 13.07 -11.89 -36.05
N ASP A 110 13.30 -10.68 -35.52
CA ASP A 110 12.48 -9.48 -35.72
C ASP A 110 10.98 -9.69 -35.40
N ILE A 111 10.69 -10.53 -34.41
CA ILE A 111 9.33 -10.83 -33.95
C ILE A 111 9.16 -10.56 -32.45
N PHE A 112 7.93 -10.20 -32.08
CA PHE A 112 7.47 -10.16 -30.70
C PHE A 112 6.94 -11.53 -30.29
N VAL A 113 7.50 -12.10 -29.23
CA VAL A 113 7.05 -13.38 -28.69
C VAL A 113 6.11 -13.10 -27.52
N HIS A 114 4.81 -13.32 -27.72
CA HIS A 114 3.83 -13.35 -26.63
C HIS A 114 4.11 -14.53 -25.69
N LEU A 115 4.24 -14.26 -24.39
CA LEU A 115 4.47 -15.26 -23.34
C LEU A 115 3.32 -16.28 -23.17
N ASP A 116 2.17 -16.08 -23.83
CA ASP A 116 1.08 -17.06 -23.82
C ASP A 116 1.44 -18.39 -24.51
N LYS A 117 2.47 -18.42 -25.38
CA LYS A 117 3.04 -19.67 -25.92
C LYS A 117 4.11 -20.31 -25.02
N ARG A 118 4.46 -19.70 -23.88
CA ARG A 118 5.47 -20.20 -22.92
C ARG A 118 4.86 -20.77 -21.64
N SER A 119 3.56 -21.02 -21.53
CA SER A 119 3.05 -21.70 -20.31
C SER A 119 3.75 -23.05 -20.10
N GLU A 120 3.97 -23.82 -21.18
CA GLU A 120 4.71 -25.09 -21.15
C GLU A 120 6.22 -24.89 -20.91
N ASP A 121 6.85 -23.90 -21.55
CA ASP A 121 8.27 -23.59 -21.34
C ASP A 121 8.56 -23.03 -19.94
N MET A 122 7.67 -22.22 -19.38
CA MET A 122 7.75 -21.71 -18.02
C MET A 122 7.48 -22.82 -17.01
N GLU A 123 6.49 -23.68 -17.23
CA GLU A 123 6.29 -24.87 -16.39
C GLU A 123 7.51 -25.80 -16.45
N HIS A 124 8.13 -25.97 -17.61
CA HIS A 124 9.35 -26.77 -17.75
C HIS A 124 10.56 -26.12 -17.07
N GLN A 125 10.72 -24.80 -17.18
CA GLN A 125 11.74 -24.03 -16.45
C GLN A 125 11.51 -24.08 -14.94
N GLN A 126 10.26 -23.98 -14.47
CA GLN A 126 9.90 -24.09 -13.06
C GLN A 126 10.16 -25.48 -12.51
N GLN A 127 9.80 -26.52 -13.27
CA GLN A 127 10.07 -27.90 -12.92
C GLN A 127 11.58 -28.18 -12.85
N ASN A 128 12.35 -27.65 -13.80
CA ASN A 128 13.80 -27.75 -13.77
C ASN A 128 14.40 -27.00 -12.56
N ARG A 129 13.91 -25.79 -12.26
CA ARG A 129 14.33 -25.04 -11.05
C ARG A 129 14.04 -25.80 -9.77
N MET A 130 12.87 -26.44 -9.66
CA MET A 130 12.50 -27.26 -8.50
C MET A 130 13.41 -28.47 -8.35
N GLU A 131 13.73 -29.14 -9.45
CA GLU A 131 14.64 -30.29 -9.47
C GLU A 131 16.05 -29.87 -9.06
N ILE A 132 16.55 -28.76 -9.62
CA ILE A 132 17.84 -28.16 -9.26
C ILE A 132 17.86 -27.79 -7.78
N ALA A 133 16.80 -27.14 -7.27
CA ALA A 133 16.70 -26.76 -5.88
C ALA A 133 16.71 -27.98 -4.95
N THR A 134 15.94 -29.02 -5.28
CA THR A 134 15.86 -30.25 -4.47
C THR A 134 17.22 -30.97 -4.42
N LYS A 135 17.85 -31.17 -5.58
CA LYS A 135 19.21 -31.74 -5.65
C LYS A 135 20.25 -30.87 -4.93
N GLY A 136 20.14 -29.55 -5.07
CA GLY A 136 21.01 -28.59 -4.39
C GLY A 136 20.90 -28.67 -2.87
N VAL A 137 19.68 -28.82 -2.33
CA VAL A 137 19.45 -29.05 -0.91
C VAL A 137 20.09 -30.37 -0.45
N GLU A 138 19.90 -31.47 -1.19
CA GLU A 138 20.51 -32.77 -0.87
C GLU A 138 22.03 -32.71 -0.84
N VAL A 139 22.66 -32.10 -1.85
CA VAL A 139 24.12 -31.92 -1.92
C VAL A 139 24.62 -31.05 -0.77
N SER A 140 23.91 -29.95 -0.48
CA SER A 140 24.26 -29.06 0.63
C SER A 140 24.23 -29.80 1.96
N TRP A 141 23.27 -30.71 2.15
CA TRP A 141 23.20 -31.54 3.34
C TRP A 141 24.43 -32.45 3.50
N VAL A 142 24.80 -33.18 2.46
CA VAL A 142 26.00 -34.04 2.49
C VAL A 142 27.24 -33.25 2.87
N ASN A 143 27.40 -32.05 2.31
CA ASN A 143 28.53 -31.16 2.62
C ASN A 143 28.50 -30.69 4.07
N ILE A 144 27.33 -30.27 4.58
CA ILE A 144 27.16 -29.83 5.96
C ILE A 144 27.46 -30.98 6.93
N ASP A 145 26.90 -32.17 6.72
CA ASP A 145 27.11 -33.30 7.64
C ASP A 145 28.58 -33.71 7.69
N THR A 146 29.24 -33.80 6.54
CA THR A 146 30.66 -34.14 6.45
C THR A 146 31.50 -33.11 7.20
N ALA A 147 31.29 -31.82 6.92
CA ALA A 147 32.03 -30.74 7.56
C ALA A 147 31.74 -30.65 9.07
N MET A 148 30.50 -30.95 9.49
CA MET A 148 30.10 -31.03 10.90
C MET A 148 30.83 -32.15 11.63
N GLU A 149 30.89 -33.36 11.06
CA GLU A 149 31.60 -34.48 11.66
C GLU A 149 33.10 -34.18 11.80
N GLU A 150 33.72 -33.59 10.79
CA GLU A 150 35.13 -33.18 10.82
C GLU A 150 35.38 -32.05 11.83
N LEU A 151 34.46 -31.09 11.95
CA LEU A 151 34.53 -30.01 12.94
C LEU A 151 34.49 -30.58 14.37
N LEU A 152 33.55 -31.49 14.64
CA LEU A 152 33.41 -32.14 15.95
C LEU A 152 34.62 -33.03 16.32
N GLN A 153 35.36 -33.53 15.32
CA GLN A 153 36.57 -34.34 15.50
C GLN A 153 37.86 -33.52 15.47
N SER A 154 37.79 -32.21 15.24
CA SER A 154 38.97 -31.36 15.12
C SER A 154 39.81 -31.37 16.39
N GLN A 155 41.12 -31.55 16.25
CA GLN A 155 42.04 -31.64 17.38
C GLN A 155 42.75 -30.32 17.69
N ASN A 156 42.63 -29.32 16.81
CA ASN A 156 43.23 -28.02 16.97
C ASN A 156 42.39 -26.93 16.28
N ALA A 157 42.69 -25.67 16.64
CA ALA A 157 41.98 -24.50 16.16
C ALA A 157 42.03 -24.28 14.64
N ILE A 158 43.13 -24.67 13.96
CA ILE A 158 43.28 -24.46 12.51
C ILE A 158 42.36 -25.40 11.73
N GLN A 159 42.30 -26.66 12.15
CA GLN A 159 41.34 -27.64 11.61
C GLN A 159 39.91 -27.16 11.87
N ALA A 160 39.59 -26.80 13.11
CA ALA A 160 38.25 -26.34 13.48
C ALA A 160 37.81 -25.13 12.64
N ASP A 161 38.67 -24.13 12.43
CA ASP A 161 38.36 -22.97 11.58
C ASP A 161 38.10 -23.36 10.11
N THR A 162 38.88 -24.31 9.58
CA THR A 162 38.72 -24.80 8.21
C THR A 162 37.37 -25.52 8.04
N HIS A 163 37.03 -26.43 8.95
CA HIS A 163 35.78 -27.18 8.88
C HIS A 163 34.56 -26.29 9.21
N ALA A 164 34.69 -25.31 10.10
CA ALA A 164 33.64 -24.34 10.36
C ALA A 164 33.30 -23.48 9.12
N LYS A 165 34.31 -23.07 8.34
CA LYS A 165 34.09 -22.40 7.05
C LYS A 165 33.41 -23.30 6.02
N ALA A 166 33.70 -24.61 6.03
CA ALA A 166 33.02 -25.56 5.18
C ALA A 166 31.54 -25.73 5.58
N VAL A 167 31.22 -25.81 6.89
CA VAL A 167 29.84 -25.80 7.39
C VAL A 167 29.12 -24.52 6.96
N GLN A 168 29.77 -23.36 7.11
CA GLN A 168 29.19 -22.08 6.70
C GLN A 168 28.92 -22.00 5.20
N SER A 169 29.84 -22.46 4.35
CA SER A 169 29.62 -22.54 2.90
C SER A 169 28.43 -23.43 2.56
N GLY A 170 28.35 -24.63 3.15
CA GLY A 170 27.23 -25.55 2.94
C GLY A 170 25.89 -24.96 3.40
N ALA A 171 25.86 -24.25 4.52
CA ALA A 171 24.65 -23.58 5.02
C ALA A 171 24.19 -22.42 4.13
N VAL A 172 25.13 -21.68 3.51
CA VAL A 172 24.84 -20.64 2.52
C VAL A 172 24.24 -21.25 1.25
N ASP A 173 24.85 -22.32 0.74
CA ASP A 173 24.33 -23.03 -0.44
C ASP A 173 22.94 -23.59 -0.18
N LEU A 174 22.74 -24.24 0.98
CA LEU A 174 21.43 -24.71 1.43
C LEU A 174 20.39 -23.59 1.41
N SER A 175 20.73 -22.42 1.98
CA SER A 175 19.84 -21.26 2.02
C SER A 175 19.48 -20.77 0.61
N ASN A 176 20.45 -20.72 -0.31
CA ASN A 176 20.24 -20.30 -1.68
C ASN A 176 19.30 -21.25 -2.43
N TYR A 177 19.49 -22.57 -2.27
CA TYR A 177 18.62 -23.56 -2.89
C TYR A 177 17.22 -23.60 -2.28
N ILE A 178 17.10 -23.34 -0.97
CA ILE A 178 15.81 -23.14 -0.30
C ILE A 178 15.04 -21.95 -0.90
N VAL A 179 15.72 -20.83 -1.13
CA VAL A 179 15.09 -19.66 -1.77
C VAL A 179 14.69 -19.99 -3.22
N LEU A 180 15.59 -20.63 -3.98
CA LEU A 180 15.34 -20.99 -5.37
C LEU A 180 14.09 -21.88 -5.53
N GLY A 181 13.95 -22.90 -4.69
CA GLY A 181 12.81 -23.81 -4.74
C GLY A 181 11.53 -23.16 -4.21
N ALA A 182 11.61 -22.30 -3.19
CA ALA A 182 10.46 -21.54 -2.71
C ALA A 182 9.91 -20.60 -3.81
N ASP A 183 10.79 -19.91 -4.54
CA ASP A 183 10.38 -19.08 -5.67
C ASP A 183 9.82 -19.94 -6.82
N ALA A 184 10.35 -21.14 -7.05
CA ALA A 184 9.80 -22.07 -8.04
C ALA A 184 8.39 -22.57 -7.66
N VAL A 185 8.13 -22.86 -6.37
CA VAL A 185 6.77 -23.17 -5.88
C VAL A 185 5.86 -21.97 -6.08
N ALA A 186 6.30 -20.79 -5.65
CA ALA A 186 5.52 -19.56 -5.66
C ALA A 186 5.11 -19.11 -7.08
N GLU A 187 6.00 -19.31 -8.05
CA GLU A 187 5.76 -18.96 -9.45
C GLU A 187 4.92 -20.01 -10.20
N SER A 188 4.71 -21.20 -9.62
CA SER A 188 3.94 -22.26 -10.26
C SER A 188 2.49 -21.83 -10.51
N LEU A 189 2.11 -21.74 -11.79
CA LEU A 189 0.75 -21.34 -12.21
C LEU A 189 -0.31 -22.38 -11.82
N ARG A 190 0.11 -23.63 -11.63
CA ARG A 190 -0.71 -24.71 -11.11
C ARG A 190 -0.38 -24.92 -9.64
N ILE A 191 -1.42 -24.92 -8.81
CA ILE A 191 -1.36 -25.45 -7.46
C ILE A 191 -1.17 -26.97 -7.59
N ASP A 192 0.08 -27.38 -7.74
CA ASP A 192 0.49 -28.78 -7.66
C ASP A 192 0.69 -29.10 -6.18
N ALA A 193 -0.36 -29.64 -5.57
CA ALA A 193 -0.37 -29.96 -4.14
C ALA A 193 0.80 -30.90 -3.78
N ASP A 194 1.14 -31.84 -4.65
CA ASP A 194 2.21 -32.81 -4.39
C ASP A 194 3.57 -32.10 -4.35
N LYS A 195 3.86 -31.22 -5.31
CA LYS A 195 5.10 -30.42 -5.30
C LYS A 195 5.17 -29.50 -4.09
N PHE A 196 4.06 -28.87 -3.72
CA PHE A 196 3.96 -28.06 -2.52
C PHE A 196 4.28 -28.87 -1.26
N PHE A 197 3.67 -30.03 -1.09
CA PHE A 197 3.91 -30.89 0.08
C PHE A 197 5.34 -31.43 0.10
N MET A 198 5.88 -31.85 -1.04
CA MET A 198 7.27 -32.27 -1.15
C MET A 198 8.21 -31.13 -0.74
N TRP A 199 8.01 -29.93 -1.28
CA TRP A 199 8.87 -28.80 -0.96
C TRP A 199 8.76 -28.37 0.50
N ASN A 200 7.54 -28.32 1.05
CA ASN A 200 7.34 -28.02 2.47
C ASN A 200 7.98 -29.07 3.39
N ARG A 201 7.97 -30.35 3.00
CA ARG A 201 8.72 -31.38 3.70
C ARG A 201 10.22 -31.09 3.65
N THR A 202 10.77 -30.72 2.49
CA THR A 202 12.17 -30.31 2.37
C THR A 202 12.52 -29.13 3.29
N LEU A 203 11.66 -28.12 3.37
CA LEU A 203 11.84 -26.98 4.30
C LEU A 203 11.78 -27.43 5.76
N THR A 204 10.88 -28.35 6.09
CA THR A 204 10.73 -28.96 7.44
C THR A 204 11.98 -29.69 7.87
N ASP A 205 12.40 -30.65 7.05
CA ASP A 205 13.55 -31.49 7.30
C ASP A 205 14.80 -30.61 7.39
N SER A 206 14.87 -29.56 6.55
CA SER A 206 16.00 -28.64 6.57
C SER A 206 16.06 -27.80 7.85
N ALA A 207 14.94 -27.24 8.30
CA ALA A 207 14.86 -26.47 9.54
C ALA A 207 15.16 -27.32 10.78
N ASN A 208 14.62 -28.54 10.84
CA ASN A 208 14.85 -29.46 11.97
C ASN A 208 16.31 -29.90 12.03
N ARG A 209 16.90 -30.22 10.87
CA ARG A 209 18.28 -30.71 10.81
C ARG A 209 19.31 -29.62 11.09
N THR A 210 19.11 -28.41 10.57
CA THR A 210 19.97 -27.25 10.89
C THR A 210 19.92 -26.92 12.37
N ARG A 211 18.72 -26.91 12.98
CA ARG A 211 18.55 -26.71 14.42
C ARG A 211 19.28 -27.79 15.24
N ALA A 212 19.09 -29.07 14.91
CA ALA A 212 19.75 -30.16 15.61
C ALA A 212 21.29 -30.10 15.52
N HIS A 213 21.83 -29.65 14.38
CA HIS A 213 23.28 -29.42 14.24
C HIS A 213 23.74 -28.18 14.99
N SER A 214 22.94 -27.10 15.03
CA SER A 214 23.23 -25.91 15.83
C SER A 214 23.32 -26.25 17.33
N GLU A 215 22.37 -27.01 17.87
CA GLU A 215 22.37 -27.49 19.26
C GLU A 215 23.61 -28.36 19.57
N LYS A 216 24.07 -29.18 18.62
CA LYS A 216 25.31 -29.96 18.78
C LYS A 216 26.56 -29.08 18.84
N LEU A 217 26.62 -28.00 18.05
CA LEU A 217 27.75 -27.08 18.07
C LEU A 217 27.79 -26.24 19.34
N GLU A 218 26.63 -25.88 19.88
CA GLU A 218 26.52 -25.24 21.19
C GLU A 218 27.10 -26.15 22.28
N ASP A 219 26.62 -27.38 22.38
CA ASP A 219 27.12 -28.38 23.35
C ASP A 219 28.62 -28.69 23.16
N PHE A 220 29.10 -28.73 21.92
CA PHE A 220 30.52 -28.88 21.60
C PHE A 220 31.34 -27.67 22.05
N GLY A 221 30.87 -26.45 21.77
CA GLY A 221 31.52 -25.20 22.17
C GLY A 221 31.65 -25.10 23.69
N ASP A 222 30.60 -25.45 24.43
CA ASP A 222 30.59 -25.42 25.89
C ASP A 222 31.58 -26.40 26.53
N LYS A 223 31.90 -27.51 25.85
CA LYS A 223 32.83 -28.55 26.34
C LYS A 223 34.29 -28.27 26.04
N ILE A 224 34.61 -27.36 25.13
CA ILE A 224 35.99 -27.10 24.71
C ILE A 224 36.58 -25.92 25.49
N ALA A 225 37.79 -26.09 26.02
CA ALA A 225 38.51 -25.01 26.70
C ALA A 225 39.24 -24.04 25.74
N ASP A 226 39.55 -24.47 24.51
CA ASP A 226 40.23 -23.65 23.51
C ASP A 226 39.27 -22.61 22.92
N VAL A 227 39.56 -21.32 23.19
CA VAL A 227 38.74 -20.18 22.75
C VAL A 227 38.64 -20.07 21.23
N ALA A 228 39.67 -20.47 20.48
CA ALA A 228 39.62 -20.41 19.02
C ALA A 228 38.72 -21.51 18.44
N MET A 229 38.74 -22.71 19.04
CA MET A 229 37.79 -23.77 18.68
C MET A 229 36.35 -23.40 19.05
N GLN A 230 36.12 -22.79 20.22
CA GLN A 230 34.81 -22.25 20.60
C GLN A 230 34.29 -21.24 19.57
N ARG A 231 35.15 -20.33 19.10
CA ARG A 231 34.79 -19.35 18.06
C ARG A 231 34.44 -20.02 16.73
N ALA A 232 35.18 -21.04 16.33
CA ALA A 232 34.88 -21.80 15.12
C ALA A 232 33.51 -22.50 15.23
N ALA A 233 33.20 -23.12 16.37
CA ALA A 233 31.90 -23.72 16.65
C ALA A 233 30.76 -22.68 16.59
N ALA A 234 30.90 -21.54 17.28
CA ALA A 234 29.92 -20.47 17.27
C ALA A 234 29.72 -19.85 15.87
N TYR A 235 30.79 -19.76 15.07
CA TYR A 235 30.71 -19.28 13.69
C TYR A 235 29.88 -20.21 12.80
N ALA A 236 30.14 -21.52 12.87
CA ALA A 236 29.37 -22.53 12.16
C ALA A 236 27.90 -22.59 12.65
N GLN A 237 27.69 -22.46 13.97
CA GLN A 237 26.36 -22.40 14.60
C GLN A 237 25.53 -21.24 14.02
N GLY A 238 26.08 -20.02 13.99
CA GLY A 238 25.38 -18.85 13.46
C GLY A 238 25.00 -18.99 11.98
N ALA A 239 25.79 -19.72 11.18
CA ALA A 239 25.45 -20.02 9.79
C ALA A 239 24.27 -21.01 9.68
N LEU A 240 24.23 -22.04 10.53
CA LEU A 240 23.12 -22.99 10.60
C LEU A 240 21.84 -22.33 11.14
N ASP A 241 21.94 -21.43 12.11
CA ASP A 241 20.80 -20.65 12.63
C ASP A 241 20.20 -19.74 11.54
N THR A 242 21.07 -19.15 10.71
CA THR A 242 20.64 -18.36 9.56
C THR A 242 19.89 -19.23 8.55
N ALA A 243 20.44 -20.40 8.21
CA ALA A 243 19.76 -21.34 7.30
C ALA A 243 18.43 -21.86 7.87
N THR A 244 18.36 -22.11 9.19
CA THR A 244 17.12 -22.43 9.91
C THR A 244 16.08 -21.32 9.72
N THR A 245 16.50 -20.07 9.92
CA THR A 245 15.63 -18.89 9.79
C THR A 245 15.13 -18.73 8.35
N VAL A 246 15.99 -18.94 7.35
CA VAL A 246 15.61 -18.89 5.93
C VAL A 246 14.59 -19.98 5.61
N ALA A 247 14.80 -21.21 6.07
CA ALA A 247 13.87 -22.32 5.86
C ALA A 247 12.47 -22.03 6.46
N ILE A 248 12.44 -21.55 7.71
CA ILE A 248 11.19 -21.18 8.40
C ILE A 248 10.50 -20.01 7.70
N GLY A 249 11.26 -18.96 7.33
CA GLY A 249 10.72 -17.77 6.65
C GLY A 249 10.14 -18.09 5.27
N GLN A 250 10.83 -18.89 4.46
CA GLN A 250 10.28 -19.33 3.17
C GLN A 250 9.05 -20.21 3.35
N ARG A 251 9.01 -21.04 4.39
CA ARG A 251 7.82 -21.84 4.68
C ARG A 251 6.63 -21.00 5.10
N GLN A 252 6.83 -20.00 5.97
CA GLN A 252 5.78 -19.05 6.34
C GLN A 252 5.21 -18.35 5.11
N ARG A 253 6.08 -17.87 4.21
CA ARG A 253 5.67 -17.28 2.93
C ARG A 253 4.83 -18.26 2.10
N THR A 254 5.29 -19.50 1.98
CA THR A 254 4.58 -20.58 1.29
C THR A 254 3.22 -20.86 1.94
N PHE A 255 3.11 -20.89 3.27
CA PHE A 255 1.80 -21.04 3.91
C PHE A 255 0.85 -19.92 3.52
N VAL A 256 1.27 -18.66 3.70
CA VAL A 256 0.45 -17.48 3.39
C VAL A 256 -0.08 -17.51 1.96
N MET A 257 0.74 -17.93 0.99
CA MET A 257 0.35 -18.01 -0.41
C MET A 257 -0.80 -18.99 -0.69
N TYR A 258 -0.91 -20.06 0.09
CA TYR A 258 -1.88 -21.13 -0.15
C TYR A 258 -3.01 -21.18 0.88
N LEU A 259 -3.10 -20.20 1.78
CA LEU A 259 -4.21 -20.11 2.75
C LEU A 259 -5.59 -19.88 2.08
N ASP A 260 -5.62 -19.38 0.85
CA ASP A 260 -6.85 -19.23 0.05
C ASP A 260 -7.11 -20.42 -0.90
N SER A 261 -6.31 -21.48 -0.82
CA SER A 261 -6.41 -22.65 -1.70
C SER A 261 -7.31 -23.76 -1.14
N PRO A 262 -7.75 -24.74 -1.96
CA PRO A 262 -8.52 -25.89 -1.48
C PRO A 262 -7.81 -26.77 -0.44
N ILE A 263 -6.49 -26.63 -0.28
CA ILE A 263 -5.67 -27.40 0.67
C ILE A 263 -5.37 -26.62 1.95
N ALA A 264 -6.03 -25.48 2.17
CA ALA A 264 -5.74 -24.57 3.28
C ALA A 264 -5.89 -25.21 4.68
N GLU A 265 -6.85 -26.12 4.88
CA GLU A 265 -7.01 -26.86 6.14
C GLU A 265 -5.77 -27.73 6.44
N THR A 266 -5.33 -28.52 5.46
CA THR A 266 -4.13 -29.36 5.57
C THR A 266 -2.88 -28.51 5.85
N ILE A 267 -2.79 -27.34 5.22
CA ILE A 267 -1.70 -26.38 5.43
C ILE A 267 -1.71 -25.85 6.87
N LEU A 268 -2.89 -25.56 7.40
CA LEU A 268 -3.03 -25.01 8.74
C LEU A 268 -2.65 -26.04 9.81
N ASP A 269 -3.03 -27.30 9.62
CA ASP A 269 -2.63 -28.40 10.50
C ASP A 269 -1.12 -28.64 10.47
N ASP A 270 -0.51 -28.60 9.29
CA ASP A 270 0.94 -28.69 9.12
C ASP A 270 1.67 -27.54 9.82
N ALA A 271 1.20 -26.29 9.63
CA ALA A 271 1.74 -25.11 10.31
C ALA A 271 1.65 -25.21 11.85
N ARG A 272 0.57 -25.80 12.37
CA ARG A 272 0.39 -26.04 13.81
C ARG A 272 1.37 -27.09 14.34
N SER A 273 1.52 -28.22 13.65
CA SER A 273 2.42 -29.31 14.06
C SER A 273 3.88 -28.87 14.18
N MET A 274 4.24 -27.82 13.45
CA MET A 274 5.59 -27.28 13.34
C MET A 274 5.86 -26.07 14.24
N GLY A 275 4.85 -25.61 14.99
CA GLY A 275 4.99 -24.41 15.84
C GLY A 275 5.21 -23.12 15.06
N VAL A 276 4.75 -23.06 13.80
CA VAL A 276 4.78 -21.83 12.99
C VAL A 276 3.67 -20.86 13.38
N LEU A 277 2.57 -21.40 13.90
CA LEU A 277 1.46 -20.63 14.43
C LEU A 277 1.71 -20.33 15.91
N ASP A 278 1.70 -19.04 16.24
CA ASP A 278 1.72 -18.57 17.60
C ASP A 278 0.40 -18.87 18.32
N GLN A 279 0.45 -18.90 19.65
CA GLN A 279 -0.75 -19.02 20.45
C GLN A 279 -1.57 -17.72 20.41
N PRO A 280 -2.90 -17.80 20.26
CA PRO A 280 -3.75 -16.63 20.27
C PRO A 280 -3.85 -16.00 21.67
N LYS A 281 -3.77 -14.66 21.72
CA LYS A 281 -3.87 -13.80 22.90
C LYS A 281 -5.32 -13.32 23.08
N PRO A 282 -5.80 -13.05 24.30
CA PRO A 282 -7.19 -12.65 24.56
C PRO A 282 -7.73 -11.50 23.69
N GLU A 283 -6.83 -10.62 23.25
CA GLU A 283 -7.09 -9.63 22.21
C GLU A 283 -6.05 -9.82 21.10
N GLU A 284 -6.53 -10.03 19.87
CA GLU A 284 -5.68 -10.22 18.70
C GLU A 284 -5.89 -9.07 17.71
N LYS A 285 -4.79 -8.49 17.25
CA LYS A 285 -4.80 -7.46 16.21
C LYS A 285 -3.86 -7.89 15.11
N GLY A 286 -4.35 -7.86 13.87
CA GLY A 286 -3.55 -8.25 12.72
C GLY A 286 -4.26 -8.00 11.40
N VAL A 287 -3.60 -8.38 10.32
CA VAL A 287 -4.20 -8.42 8.98
C VAL A 287 -4.79 -9.80 8.78
N LEU A 288 -6.08 -9.89 8.45
CA LEU A 288 -6.70 -11.16 8.09
C LEU A 288 -6.07 -11.67 6.79
N LEU A 289 -5.45 -12.84 6.82
CA LEU A 289 -4.90 -13.47 5.63
C LEU A 289 -5.93 -14.37 4.96
N ALA A 290 -6.58 -15.23 5.75
CA ALA A 290 -7.55 -16.17 5.22
C ALA A 290 -8.60 -16.59 6.25
N LYS A 291 -9.70 -17.15 5.73
CA LYS A 291 -10.81 -17.71 6.48
C LYS A 291 -10.86 -19.21 6.22
N ILE A 292 -10.43 -20.00 7.20
CA ILE A 292 -10.34 -21.46 7.11
C ILE A 292 -11.21 -22.03 8.23
N PRO A 293 -12.52 -22.25 8.02
CA PRO A 293 -13.44 -22.63 9.10
C PRO A 293 -12.93 -23.82 9.91
N PRO A 294 -12.95 -23.76 11.26
CA PRO A 294 -13.56 -22.73 12.11
C PRO A 294 -12.63 -21.57 12.51
N GLU A 295 -11.51 -21.37 11.81
CA GLU A 295 -10.45 -20.44 12.21
C GLU A 295 -10.28 -19.26 11.22
N ALA A 296 -9.82 -18.12 11.75
CA ALA A 296 -9.29 -17.01 10.99
C ALA A 296 -7.77 -16.99 11.14
N VAL A 297 -7.04 -16.90 10.03
CA VAL A 297 -5.58 -16.80 10.08
C VAL A 297 -5.17 -15.34 9.96
N LEU A 298 -4.44 -14.83 10.95
CA LEU A 298 -3.99 -13.44 11.01
C LEU A 298 -2.47 -13.36 10.91
N ALA A 299 -1.98 -12.31 10.25
CA ALA A 299 -0.61 -11.84 10.42
C ALA A 299 -0.57 -10.72 11.46
N ARG A 300 0.25 -10.87 12.49
CA ARG A 300 0.54 -9.83 13.48
C ARG A 300 1.52 -8.80 12.92
N GLU A 301 1.64 -7.66 13.61
CA GLU A 301 2.56 -6.58 13.25
C GLU A 301 4.04 -7.00 13.34
N ASP A 302 4.36 -7.97 14.20
CA ASP A 302 5.71 -8.55 14.34
C ASP A 302 6.03 -9.61 13.27
N GLY A 303 5.10 -9.89 12.34
CA GLY A 303 5.25 -10.87 11.28
C GLY A 303 4.87 -12.31 11.68
N THR A 304 4.52 -12.57 12.94
CA THR A 304 4.04 -13.89 13.37
C THR A 304 2.64 -14.18 12.83
N LEU A 305 2.34 -15.46 12.64
CA LEU A 305 1.04 -15.94 12.19
C LEU A 305 0.28 -16.55 13.37
N VAL A 306 -1.03 -16.30 13.43
CA VAL A 306 -1.90 -16.88 14.45
C VAL A 306 -3.18 -17.40 13.82
N ALA A 307 -3.60 -18.60 14.21
CA ALA A 307 -4.91 -19.15 13.89
C ALA A 307 -5.84 -18.88 15.06
N VAL A 308 -6.94 -18.17 14.79
CA VAL A 308 -7.87 -17.68 15.80
C VAL A 308 -9.21 -18.39 15.63
N PRO A 309 -9.69 -19.14 16.65
CA PRO A 309 -10.98 -19.83 16.55
C PRO A 309 -12.13 -18.81 16.55
N MET A 310 -13.00 -18.92 15.56
CA MET A 310 -14.08 -17.96 15.31
C MET A 310 -15.39 -18.65 14.96
N ALA A 311 -16.51 -18.06 15.37
CA ALA A 311 -17.82 -18.54 14.96
C ALA A 311 -18.00 -18.40 13.43
N PRO A 312 -18.63 -19.38 12.74
CA PRO A 312 -18.82 -19.31 11.28
C PRO A 312 -19.55 -18.05 10.78
N GLN A 313 -20.43 -17.48 11.61
CA GLN A 313 -21.15 -16.25 11.29
C GLN A 313 -20.24 -15.01 11.33
N GLU A 314 -19.29 -14.98 12.26
CA GLU A 314 -18.30 -13.89 12.38
C GLU A 314 -17.26 -13.98 11.25
N LEU A 315 -16.78 -15.19 10.94
CA LEU A 315 -15.87 -15.43 9.82
C LEU A 315 -16.42 -14.90 8.50
N LYS A 316 -17.71 -15.11 8.23
CA LYS A 316 -18.38 -14.61 7.02
C LYS A 316 -18.37 -13.08 6.90
N GLN A 317 -18.31 -12.36 8.02
CA GLN A 317 -18.30 -10.90 8.05
C GLN A 317 -16.89 -10.30 7.89
N LEU A 318 -15.86 -11.15 7.89
CA LEU A 318 -14.49 -10.70 7.70
C LEU A 318 -14.12 -10.64 6.22
N GLU A 319 -13.40 -9.58 5.87
CA GLU A 319 -12.82 -9.35 4.55
C GLU A 319 -11.33 -9.72 4.59
N ASN A 320 -10.88 -10.53 3.62
CA ASN A 320 -9.46 -10.87 3.51
C ASN A 320 -8.65 -9.59 3.30
N HIS A 321 -7.45 -9.56 3.86
CA HIS A 321 -6.51 -8.44 3.88
C HIS A 321 -6.98 -7.19 4.64
N ALA A 322 -8.10 -7.26 5.37
CA ALA A 322 -8.51 -6.18 6.26
C ALA A 322 -7.72 -6.24 7.58
N GLU A 323 -7.38 -5.07 8.12
CA GLU A 323 -6.98 -4.95 9.53
C GLU A 323 -8.18 -5.34 10.40
N VAL A 324 -7.98 -6.37 11.22
CA VAL A 324 -8.98 -6.86 12.17
C VAL A 324 -8.47 -6.76 13.59
N HIS A 325 -9.40 -6.49 14.49
CA HIS A 325 -9.17 -6.53 15.92
C HIS A 325 -10.20 -7.46 16.52
N LEU A 326 -9.75 -8.59 17.02
CA LEU A 326 -10.57 -9.67 17.55
C LEU A 326 -10.39 -9.74 19.07
N LYS A 327 -11.48 -10.08 19.77
CA LYS A 327 -11.46 -10.26 21.22
C LYS A 327 -12.10 -11.60 21.58
N SER A 328 -11.42 -12.39 22.39
CA SER A 328 -11.95 -13.65 22.89
C SER A 328 -13.06 -13.41 23.91
N ASP A 329 -14.13 -14.20 23.85
CA ASP A 329 -15.09 -14.32 24.94
C ASP A 329 -14.59 -15.28 26.04
N GLU A 330 -15.41 -15.50 27.07
CA GLU A 330 -15.08 -16.32 28.24
C GLU A 330 -14.78 -17.80 27.92
N ILE A 331 -15.20 -18.27 26.73
CA ILE A 331 -14.96 -19.64 26.24
C ILE A 331 -13.86 -19.70 25.18
N GLY A 332 -13.14 -18.59 24.95
CA GLY A 332 -12.02 -18.53 24.02
C GLY A 332 -12.42 -18.36 22.55
N VAL A 333 -13.69 -18.07 22.25
CA VAL A 333 -14.16 -17.82 20.88
C VAL A 333 -14.02 -16.33 20.57
N TYR A 334 -13.35 -16.03 19.45
CA TYR A 334 -13.08 -14.65 19.10
C TYR A 334 -14.22 -14.03 18.30
N LYS A 335 -14.50 -12.77 18.62
CA LYS A 335 -15.49 -11.93 17.93
C LYS A 335 -14.81 -10.67 17.43
N ARG A 336 -15.31 -10.11 16.32
CA ARG A 336 -14.79 -8.84 15.82
C ARG A 336 -15.11 -7.74 16.83
N SER A 337 -14.08 -7.09 17.35
CA SER A 337 -14.27 -5.89 18.16
C SER A 337 -14.59 -4.71 17.22
N VAL A 338 -15.85 -4.27 17.21
CA VAL A 338 -16.35 -3.21 16.30
C VAL A 338 -15.89 -1.81 16.73
N ASN A 339 -15.09 -1.69 17.79
CA ASN A 339 -14.60 -0.39 18.25
C ASN A 339 -13.35 0.06 17.48
N MET A 340 -13.55 0.44 16.22
CA MET A 340 -13.07 1.66 15.58
C MET A 340 -13.26 1.52 14.07
N GLU A 341 -14.47 1.85 13.58
CA GLU A 341 -14.50 2.61 12.33
C GLU A 341 -13.49 3.76 12.55
N LYS A 342 -12.37 3.76 11.81
CA LYS A 342 -11.57 4.97 11.64
C LYS A 342 -12.53 6.00 11.06
N LYS A 343 -13.24 6.75 11.91
CA LYS A 343 -14.00 7.92 11.49
C LYS A 343 -12.99 8.73 10.69
N PRO A 344 -13.23 8.98 9.38
CA PRO A 344 -12.27 9.68 8.55
C PRO A 344 -11.85 10.92 9.31
N GLN A 345 -10.54 11.12 9.48
CA GLN A 345 -9.98 12.22 10.28
C GLN A 345 -10.73 13.50 9.94
N GLN A 346 -11.62 13.95 10.84
CA GLN A 346 -12.50 15.07 10.57
C GLN A 346 -11.69 16.33 10.81
N TYR A 347 -11.38 17.07 9.75
CA TYR A 347 -10.72 18.37 9.86
C TYR A 347 -11.62 19.36 10.62
N PRO A 348 -11.05 20.31 11.38
CA PRO A 348 -11.80 21.43 11.95
C PRO A 348 -12.50 22.20 10.85
N ARG A 349 -13.84 22.24 10.87
CA ARG A 349 -14.64 22.87 9.82
C ARG A 349 -16.00 23.32 10.32
N LEU A 350 -16.59 24.25 9.58
CA LEU A 350 -17.98 24.65 9.72
C LEU A 350 -18.86 23.82 8.80
N GLU A 351 -19.96 23.30 9.32
CA GLU A 351 -20.89 22.42 8.62
C GLU A 351 -22.27 23.07 8.50
N GLY A 352 -22.81 23.08 7.29
CA GLY A 352 -24.17 23.54 6.99
C GLY A 352 -24.95 22.47 6.27
N HIS A 353 -26.26 22.44 6.53
CA HIS A 353 -27.19 21.51 5.92
C HIS A 353 -28.41 22.27 5.43
N LEU A 354 -28.74 22.13 4.15
CA LEU A 354 -29.97 22.66 3.55
C LEU A 354 -30.79 21.51 2.99
N LYS A 355 -32.05 21.42 3.39
CA LYS A 355 -33.01 20.45 2.87
C LYS A 355 -33.98 21.15 1.91
N GLU A 356 -34.00 20.69 0.67
CA GLU A 356 -34.90 21.15 -0.38
C GLU A 356 -36.31 20.51 -0.23
N PRO A 357 -37.36 21.11 -0.81
CA PRO A 357 -38.71 20.56 -0.76
C PRO A 357 -38.86 19.17 -1.40
N ASP A 358 -38.02 18.84 -2.37
CA ASP A 358 -38.01 17.57 -3.10
C ASP A 358 -37.28 16.43 -2.35
N GLY A 359 -36.80 16.69 -1.12
CA GLY A 359 -36.07 15.73 -0.30
C GLY A 359 -34.55 15.76 -0.50
N THR A 360 -34.04 16.56 -1.44
CA THR A 360 -32.60 16.71 -1.68
C THR A 360 -31.93 17.44 -0.51
N TRP A 361 -30.84 16.86 -0.01
CA TRP A 361 -29.98 17.44 1.01
C TRP A 361 -28.71 18.00 0.40
N ARG A 362 -28.37 19.23 0.76
CA ARG A 362 -27.07 19.85 0.46
C ARG A 362 -26.31 20.07 1.75
N HIS A 363 -25.15 19.45 1.83
CA HIS A 363 -24.22 19.54 2.94
C HIS A 363 -23.03 20.38 2.49
N VAL A 364 -22.59 21.34 3.29
CA VAL A 364 -21.36 22.10 3.04
C VAL A 364 -20.45 22.00 4.24
N GLY A 365 -19.18 21.65 4.02
CA GLY A 365 -18.12 21.67 5.02
C GLY A 365 -17.06 22.69 4.64
N PHE A 366 -17.08 23.86 5.26
CA PHE A 366 -16.16 24.99 5.03
C PHE A 366 -14.97 24.95 6.01
N TYR A 367 -13.75 25.08 5.49
CA TYR A 367 -12.53 25.09 6.29
C TYR A 367 -11.45 25.97 5.64
N VAL A 368 -10.47 26.38 6.43
CA VAL A 368 -9.26 27.05 5.94
C VAL A 368 -8.12 26.05 5.94
N ASP A 369 -7.47 25.87 4.79
CA ASP A 369 -6.39 24.90 4.65
C ASP A 369 -5.05 25.37 5.27
N LYS A 370 -4.03 24.53 5.16
CA LYS A 370 -2.68 24.81 5.70
C LYS A 370 -2.01 26.04 5.04
N ASP A 371 -2.45 26.43 3.85
CA ASP A 371 -1.92 27.54 3.05
C ASP A 371 -2.80 28.80 3.19
N ASN A 372 -3.68 28.83 4.21
CA ASN A 372 -4.65 29.88 4.51
C ASN A 372 -5.65 30.14 3.38
N GLN A 373 -5.95 29.12 2.56
CA GLN A 373 -6.96 29.23 1.51
C GLN A 373 -8.32 28.74 2.03
N PRO A 374 -9.40 29.53 1.88
CA PRO A 374 -10.74 29.11 2.27
C PRO A 374 -11.29 28.11 1.23
N ARG A 375 -11.65 26.92 1.70
CA ARG A 375 -12.18 25.82 0.87
C ARG A 375 -13.49 25.30 1.43
N ALA A 376 -14.28 24.63 0.59
CA ALA A 376 -15.34 23.78 1.07
C ALA A 376 -15.48 22.49 0.27
N VAL A 377 -16.07 21.50 0.92
CA VAL A 377 -16.62 20.31 0.28
C VAL A 377 -18.13 20.38 0.37
N VAL A 378 -18.81 20.24 -0.75
CA VAL A 378 -20.27 20.18 -0.84
C VAL A 378 -20.70 18.77 -1.21
N SER A 379 -21.65 18.21 -0.47
CA SER A 379 -22.27 16.94 -0.81
C SER A 379 -23.76 17.14 -1.08
N ILE A 380 -24.26 16.59 -2.18
CA ILE A 380 -25.67 16.64 -2.57
C ILE A 380 -26.19 15.21 -2.53
N GLU A 381 -27.23 14.96 -1.75
CA GLU A 381 -27.80 13.63 -1.56
C GLU A 381 -29.32 13.67 -1.67
N ASN A 382 -29.90 12.78 -2.47
CA ASN A 382 -31.33 12.50 -2.43
C ASN A 382 -31.52 10.97 -2.42
N LYS A 383 -31.99 10.45 -1.29
CA LYS A 383 -32.13 9.00 -1.08
C LYS A 383 -33.21 8.37 -1.96
N ASP A 384 -34.25 9.13 -2.29
CA ASP A 384 -35.38 8.63 -3.07
C ASP A 384 -35.02 8.51 -4.55
N THR A 385 -34.13 9.37 -5.06
CA THR A 385 -33.65 9.34 -6.45
C THR A 385 -32.29 8.66 -6.63
N GLY A 386 -31.61 8.31 -5.53
CA GLY A 386 -30.25 7.77 -5.55
C GLY A 386 -29.16 8.78 -5.91
N LEU A 387 -29.48 10.08 -5.95
CA LEU A 387 -28.50 11.13 -6.23
C LEU A 387 -27.46 11.20 -5.10
N GLN A 388 -26.18 11.07 -5.45
CA GLN A 388 -25.07 11.29 -4.53
C GLN A 388 -23.90 11.97 -5.26
N GLU A 389 -23.66 13.25 -4.97
CA GLU A 389 -22.62 14.06 -5.62
C GLU A 389 -21.72 14.71 -4.57
N LYS A 390 -20.42 14.87 -4.89
CA LYS A 390 -19.45 15.53 -4.00
C LYS A 390 -18.55 16.47 -4.78
N LEU A 391 -18.53 17.74 -4.37
CA LEU A 391 -17.84 18.82 -5.07
C LEU A 391 -16.84 19.49 -4.12
N SER A 392 -15.65 19.80 -4.63
CA SER A 392 -14.63 20.59 -3.92
C SER A 392 -14.55 21.98 -4.54
N MET A 393 -14.52 23.02 -3.73
CA MET A 393 -14.47 24.40 -4.21
C MET A 393 -13.58 25.29 -3.34
N GLN A 394 -12.96 26.27 -3.99
CA GLN A 394 -12.21 27.35 -3.34
C GLN A 394 -13.09 28.61 -3.28
N PHE A 395 -13.05 29.30 -2.15
CA PHE A 395 -13.81 30.52 -1.94
C PHE A 395 -12.98 31.76 -2.25
N LYS A 396 -13.67 32.81 -2.71
CA LYS A 396 -13.13 34.15 -2.85
C LYS A 396 -13.97 35.12 -2.02
N GLU A 397 -13.30 36.08 -1.41
CA GLU A 397 -13.96 37.20 -0.72
C GLU A 397 -14.53 38.19 -1.75
N LYS A 398 -15.73 38.68 -1.49
CA LYS A 398 -16.41 39.71 -2.27
C LYS A 398 -17.17 40.64 -1.33
N VAL A 399 -17.54 41.82 -1.82
CA VAL A 399 -18.42 42.75 -1.14
C VAL A 399 -19.72 42.86 -1.91
N SER A 400 -20.85 42.76 -1.21
CA SER A 400 -22.18 42.89 -1.81
C SER A 400 -22.40 44.33 -2.25
N GLU A 401 -22.74 44.56 -3.52
CA GLU A 401 -23.03 45.91 -4.01
C GLU A 401 -24.25 46.54 -3.31
N GLN A 402 -25.24 45.72 -2.97
CA GLN A 402 -26.49 46.17 -2.34
C GLN A 402 -26.33 46.46 -0.84
N THR A 403 -25.62 45.59 -0.11
CA THR A 403 -25.52 45.69 1.36
C THR A 403 -24.19 46.25 1.84
N GLN A 404 -23.19 46.37 0.95
CA GLN A 404 -21.81 46.74 1.27
C GLN A 404 -21.14 45.84 2.32
N LYS A 405 -21.69 44.63 2.53
CA LYS A 405 -21.16 43.65 3.48
C LYS A 405 -20.27 42.62 2.78
N PRO A 406 -19.18 42.16 3.42
CA PRO A 406 -18.34 41.09 2.89
C PRO A 406 -19.09 39.75 2.88
N PHE A 407 -18.79 38.94 1.89
CA PHE A 407 -19.25 37.56 1.76
C PHE A 407 -18.20 36.71 1.05
N LEU A 408 -18.29 35.39 1.23
CA LEU A 408 -17.43 34.43 0.55
C LEU A 408 -18.24 33.73 -0.53
N VAL A 409 -17.67 33.54 -1.71
CA VAL A 409 -18.31 32.75 -2.78
C VAL A 409 -17.37 31.71 -3.35
N GLY A 410 -17.86 30.47 -3.44
CA GLY A 410 -17.23 29.34 -4.11
C GLY A 410 -18.09 28.86 -5.28
N SER A 411 -17.47 28.23 -6.26
CA SER A 411 -18.20 27.60 -7.36
C SER A 411 -17.54 26.31 -7.83
N ALA A 412 -18.34 25.34 -8.24
CA ALA A 412 -17.89 24.10 -8.85
C ALA A 412 -18.81 23.70 -10.01
N GLU A 413 -18.27 23.01 -11.00
CA GLU A 413 -19.04 22.42 -12.09
C GLU A 413 -19.59 21.07 -11.65
N ARG A 414 -20.87 20.83 -11.93
CA ARG A 414 -21.57 19.57 -11.66
C ARG A 414 -21.43 18.62 -12.84
N GLU A 415 -21.62 17.32 -12.61
CA GLU A 415 -21.63 16.32 -13.68
C GLU A 415 -22.70 16.60 -14.76
N THR A 416 -23.77 17.30 -14.37
CA THR A 416 -24.85 17.73 -15.26
C THR A 416 -24.47 18.91 -16.19
N GLY A 417 -23.26 19.45 -16.09
CA GLY A 417 -22.80 20.66 -16.80
C GLY A 417 -23.32 21.97 -16.18
N LYS A 418 -24.14 21.92 -15.13
CA LYS A 418 -24.56 23.11 -14.37
C LYS A 418 -23.43 23.56 -13.45
N LYS A 419 -23.35 24.86 -13.18
CA LYS A 419 -22.40 25.41 -12.20
C LYS A 419 -23.10 25.66 -10.87
N LEU A 420 -22.64 25.02 -9.81
CA LEU A 420 -23.09 25.27 -8.44
C LEU A 420 -22.29 26.42 -7.85
N PHE A 421 -23.00 27.35 -7.21
CA PHE A 421 -22.43 28.42 -6.42
C PHE A 421 -22.84 28.26 -4.96
N VAL A 422 -21.88 28.46 -4.07
CA VAL A 422 -22.13 28.53 -2.62
C VAL A 422 -21.66 29.87 -2.11
N THR A 423 -22.56 30.58 -1.44
CA THR A 423 -22.30 31.90 -0.88
C THR A 423 -22.42 31.83 0.64
N ILE A 424 -21.36 32.21 1.36
CA ILE A 424 -21.34 32.29 2.81
C ILE A 424 -21.34 33.76 3.23
N HIS A 425 -22.30 34.18 4.05
CA HIS A 425 -22.34 35.52 4.61
C HIS A 425 -22.71 35.52 6.09
N ALA A 426 -22.44 36.64 6.76
CA ALA A 426 -22.90 36.90 8.11
C ALA A 426 -24.35 37.40 8.11
N ALA A 427 -25.16 36.85 9.00
CA ALA A 427 -26.48 37.34 9.34
C ALA A 427 -26.46 37.84 10.80
N GLU A 428 -27.32 38.82 11.10
CA GLU A 428 -27.38 39.48 12.40
C GLU A 428 -28.83 39.77 12.79
N LYS A 429 -29.18 39.46 14.04
CA LYS A 429 -30.47 39.80 14.64
C LYS A 429 -30.31 39.94 16.15
N ASP A 430 -30.85 41.02 16.73
CA ASP A 430 -30.91 41.24 18.19
C ASP A 430 -29.53 41.02 18.89
N GLN A 431 -28.46 41.54 18.29
CA GLN A 431 -27.04 41.40 18.70
C GLN A 431 -26.40 40.02 18.45
N ASP A 432 -27.18 38.99 18.08
CA ASP A 432 -26.65 37.70 17.67
C ASP A 432 -26.18 37.74 16.22
N LYS A 433 -24.96 37.25 15.96
CA LYS A 433 -24.38 37.12 14.62
C LYS A 433 -24.07 35.67 14.31
N TRP A 434 -24.46 35.18 13.14
CA TRP A 434 -24.14 33.83 12.68
C TRP A 434 -23.76 33.82 11.20
N VAL A 435 -23.20 32.70 10.75
CA VAL A 435 -22.85 32.48 9.34
C VAL A 435 -23.82 31.52 8.68
N PHE A 436 -24.16 31.79 7.43
CA PHE A 436 -25.13 31.02 6.67
C PHE A 436 -24.64 30.78 5.24
N ALA A 437 -24.91 29.60 4.71
CA ALA A 437 -24.60 29.20 3.34
C ALA A 437 -25.86 29.17 2.45
N HIS A 438 -25.81 29.91 1.34
CA HIS A 438 -26.81 29.90 0.27
C HIS A 438 -26.27 29.17 -0.95
N PHE A 439 -27.16 28.45 -1.64
CA PHE A 439 -26.84 27.70 -2.84
C PHE A 439 -27.57 28.28 -4.04
N ALA A 440 -26.90 28.36 -5.19
CA ALA A 440 -27.51 28.74 -6.46
C ALA A 440 -26.91 27.91 -7.59
N GLU A 441 -27.72 27.57 -8.58
CA GLU A 441 -27.29 26.87 -9.78
C GLU A 441 -27.37 27.81 -10.98
N LYS A 442 -26.38 27.69 -11.86
CA LYS A 442 -26.35 28.42 -13.14
C LYS A 442 -26.33 27.44 -14.30
N SER A 443 -27.24 27.64 -15.25
CA SER A 443 -27.33 26.90 -16.51
C SER A 443 -27.33 27.92 -17.65
N GLY A 444 -26.23 28.04 -18.40
CA GLY A 444 -26.09 29.09 -19.41
C GLY A 444 -26.12 30.49 -18.77
N GLN A 445 -27.10 31.32 -19.13
CA GLN A 445 -27.31 32.65 -18.51
C GLN A 445 -28.29 32.63 -17.34
N ASP A 446 -29.04 31.54 -17.17
CA ASP A 446 -30.10 31.45 -16.17
C ASP A 446 -29.53 31.14 -14.79
N TRP A 447 -29.96 31.92 -13.80
CA TRP A 447 -29.62 31.74 -12.39
C TRP A 447 -30.84 31.26 -11.62
N GLN A 448 -30.68 30.16 -10.90
CA GLN A 448 -31.72 29.62 -10.03
C GLN A 448 -31.21 29.53 -8.60
N GLN A 449 -31.82 30.28 -7.68
CA GLN A 449 -31.56 30.12 -6.26
C GLN A 449 -32.16 28.79 -5.78
N VAL A 450 -31.37 28.02 -5.03
CA VAL A 450 -31.83 26.79 -4.41
C VAL A 450 -32.63 27.15 -3.15
N GLN A 451 -33.91 26.79 -3.13
CA GLN A 451 -34.81 27.06 -2.01
C GLN A 451 -34.80 25.88 -1.05
N GLY A 452 -34.75 26.14 0.26
CA GLY A 452 -34.76 25.08 1.27
C GLY A 452 -34.74 25.59 2.70
N LYS A 453 -34.86 24.65 3.65
CA LYS A 453 -34.76 24.91 5.09
C LYS A 453 -33.39 24.48 5.61
N GLY A 454 -32.77 25.30 6.47
CA GLY A 454 -31.43 25.06 6.99
C GLY A 454 -30.43 26.08 6.45
N GLY A 455 -29.16 25.73 6.30
CA GLY A 455 -28.11 26.59 5.73
C GLY A 455 -27.20 27.28 6.74
N THR A 456 -27.60 27.37 8.02
CA THR A 456 -26.75 27.88 9.09
C THR A 456 -25.52 26.99 9.28
N LEU A 457 -24.34 27.61 9.33
CA LEU A 457 -23.08 26.91 9.53
C LEU A 457 -22.79 26.74 11.04
N LYS A 458 -22.42 25.52 11.45
CA LYS A 458 -22.11 25.15 12.84
C LYS A 458 -20.74 24.47 12.93
N GLN A 459 -20.07 24.60 14.07
CA GLN A 459 -18.79 23.92 14.29
C GLN A 459 -18.98 22.40 14.32
N ASN A 460 -18.11 21.66 13.63
CA ASN A 460 -18.02 20.21 13.81
C ASN A 460 -17.32 19.85 15.14
N GLU A 461 -17.40 18.59 15.53
CA GLU A 461 -16.85 18.12 16.82
C GLU A 461 -15.34 18.38 16.97
N THR A 462 -14.57 18.27 15.89
CA THR A 462 -13.13 18.57 15.93
C THR A 462 -12.87 20.04 16.23
N MET A 463 -13.58 20.95 15.56
CA MET A 463 -13.43 22.39 15.73
C MET A 463 -13.84 22.86 17.13
N LYS A 464 -14.86 22.22 17.73
CA LYS A 464 -15.29 22.53 19.12
C LYS A 464 -14.22 22.26 20.17
N ARG A 465 -13.29 21.32 19.91
CA ARG A 465 -12.25 20.90 20.86
C ARG A 465 -10.97 21.73 20.75
N LEU A 466 -10.87 22.61 19.77
CA LEU A 466 -9.69 23.42 19.54
C LEU A 466 -9.89 24.82 20.11
N ASP A 467 -8.99 25.25 20.99
CA ASP A 467 -9.00 26.60 21.57
C ASP A 467 -8.61 27.68 20.56
N ASN A 468 -7.90 27.32 19.50
CA ASN A 468 -7.58 28.19 18.36
C ASN A 468 -7.66 27.37 17.06
N ASP A 469 -8.37 27.88 16.05
CA ASP A 469 -8.47 27.26 14.73
C ASP A 469 -8.53 28.36 13.67
N ARG A 470 -7.70 28.23 12.63
CA ARG A 470 -7.60 29.11 11.47
C ARG A 470 -8.96 29.37 10.82
N THR A 471 -9.84 28.36 10.78
CA THR A 471 -11.19 28.54 10.23
C THR A 471 -12.02 29.51 11.07
N SER A 472 -11.90 29.45 12.40
CA SER A 472 -12.59 30.39 13.31
C SER A 472 -12.05 31.80 13.14
N ASP A 473 -10.73 31.95 13.14
CA ASP A 473 -10.06 33.24 13.06
C ASP A 473 -10.36 33.92 11.72
N PHE A 474 -10.35 33.16 10.63
CA PHE A 474 -10.69 33.66 9.31
C PHE A 474 -12.13 34.17 9.24
N ILE A 475 -13.11 33.45 9.80
CA ILE A 475 -14.52 33.89 9.78
C ILE A 475 -14.72 35.12 10.66
N LYS A 476 -14.02 35.20 11.80
CA LYS A 476 -14.04 36.39 12.66
C LYS A 476 -13.45 37.61 11.97
N ASP A 477 -12.30 37.45 11.30
CA ASP A 477 -11.64 38.52 10.54
C ASP A 477 -12.49 38.99 9.34
N LYS A 478 -12.95 38.04 8.51
CA LYS A 478 -13.59 38.36 7.23
C LYS A 478 -15.07 38.70 7.33
N LEU A 479 -15.79 38.05 8.23
CA LEU A 479 -17.25 38.18 8.34
C LEU A 479 -17.69 38.79 9.67
N GLY A 480 -16.76 39.05 10.61
CA GLY A 480 -17.10 39.67 11.90
C GLY A 480 -17.92 38.76 12.82
N VAL A 481 -17.88 37.44 12.61
CA VAL A 481 -18.66 36.45 13.37
C VAL A 481 -17.74 35.62 14.25
N ASP A 482 -17.95 35.65 15.57
CA ASP A 482 -17.27 34.77 16.50
C ASP A 482 -17.99 33.41 16.57
N VAL A 483 -17.51 32.46 15.76
CA VAL A 483 -18.14 31.13 15.64
C VAL A 483 -18.02 30.27 16.90
N LYS A 484 -17.16 30.64 17.86
CA LYS A 484 -17.05 29.95 19.15
C LYS A 484 -18.11 30.43 20.14
N GLY A 485 -18.49 31.71 20.06
CA GLY A 485 -19.58 32.29 20.85
C GLY A 485 -20.98 31.76 20.48
N LEU A 486 -21.14 31.15 19.29
CA LEU A 486 -22.41 30.69 18.73
C LEU A 486 -23.08 29.54 19.50
N GLN A 487 -22.37 28.84 20.39
CA GLN A 487 -22.92 27.70 21.13
C GLN A 487 -24.07 28.06 22.10
N ARG A 488 -24.25 29.35 22.44
CA ARG A 488 -25.28 29.81 23.40
C ARG A 488 -26.65 30.12 22.76
N ALA A 489 -26.73 30.42 21.47
CA ALA A 489 -27.99 30.84 20.83
C ALA A 489 -28.88 29.68 20.34
N ASP A 490 -28.29 28.50 20.07
CA ASP A 490 -28.98 27.33 19.50
C ASP A 490 -29.97 26.68 20.50
N GLN A 491 -29.87 26.97 21.80
CA GLN A 491 -30.86 26.58 22.82
C GLN A 491 -32.05 27.56 22.90
N GLY A 492 -31.89 28.82 22.48
CA GLY A 492 -32.96 29.83 22.51
C GLY A 492 -33.83 29.86 21.24
N HIS A 493 -33.24 29.57 20.07
CA HIS A 493 -33.91 29.73 18.77
C HIS A 493 -34.89 28.60 18.38
N LYS A 494 -34.94 27.48 19.11
CA LYS A 494 -35.99 26.46 18.91
C LYS A 494 -37.40 26.94 19.27
N ARG A 495 -37.56 28.12 19.88
CA ARG A 495 -38.88 28.68 20.25
C ARG A 495 -39.47 29.71 19.28
N SER A 496 -38.75 30.25 18.28
CA SER A 496 -39.25 31.41 17.49
C SER A 496 -39.40 31.22 15.98
N LEU A 497 -38.99 30.09 15.38
CA LEU A 497 -39.07 29.87 13.93
C LEU A 497 -40.39 29.24 13.42
N SER A 498 -41.50 29.38 14.15
CA SER A 498 -42.85 29.12 13.63
C SER A 498 -43.48 30.33 12.94
N GLY A 499 -42.82 31.49 12.92
CA GLY A 499 -43.25 32.66 12.13
C GLY A 499 -42.60 32.64 10.76
N GLY A 500 -43.39 32.39 9.72
CA GLY A 500 -42.95 32.42 8.33
C GLY A 500 -42.35 33.79 7.96
N MET A 501 -41.11 33.78 7.49
CA MET A 501 -40.51 34.90 6.78
C MET A 501 -40.64 34.61 5.29
N THR A 502 -41.67 35.19 4.67
CA THR A 502 -41.74 35.38 3.22
C THR A 502 -40.81 36.56 2.89
N LEU A 503 -39.88 36.35 1.96
CA LEU A 503 -39.22 37.45 1.26
C LEU A 503 -40.18 38.08 0.26
#